data_AF-A0A511VA25-F1
#
_entry.id   AF-A0A511VA25-F1
#
_cell.length_a   1.000
_cell.length_b   1.000
_cell.length_c   1.000
_cell.angle_alpha   90.00
_cell.angle_beta   90.00
_cell.angle_gamma   90.00
#
_symmetry.space_group_name_H-M   'P 1'
#
loop_
_entity.id
_entity.type
_entity.pdbx_description
1 polymer ?
#
loop_
_entity_poly.entity_id
_entity_poly.type
_entity_poly.pdbx_seq_one_letter_code
_entity_poly.pdbx_strand_id
1 'polypeptide(L)'
;MNLDRDVRNYGYSVDDFELSPFELVDMLDLRSRLHENYNKLDEFSRQQLKNYDKILLLNAKEMYKALSSVYDFDNDKPFDEWWWHLDKVAQGLLNPDISAMYKKKDYVM
;
A
#
# COMPACT_ATOMS: atom_id res chain seq x y z
N MET A 1 -5.80 13.62 12.58
CA MET A 1 -5.72 12.46 11.66
C MET A 1 -7.15 12.11 11.25
N ASN A 2 -7.41 11.94 9.96
CA ASN A 2 -8.73 11.57 9.44
C ASN A 2 -8.55 10.35 8.54
N LEU A 3 -8.82 9.17 9.09
CA LEU A 3 -8.50 7.90 8.45
C LEU A 3 -9.28 7.67 7.15
N ASP A 4 -10.52 8.15 7.05
CA ASP A 4 -11.31 8.02 5.82
C ASP A 4 -10.74 8.90 4.70
N ARG A 5 -10.25 10.10 5.04
CA ARG A 5 -9.52 10.94 4.10
C ARG A 5 -8.22 10.27 3.68
N ASP A 6 -7.51 9.64 4.62
CA ASP A 6 -6.26 8.94 4.35
C ASP A 6 -6.47 7.75 3.39
N VAL A 7 -7.54 6.97 3.58
CA VAL A 7 -7.92 5.89 2.65
C VAL A 7 -8.22 6.43 1.25
N ARG A 8 -8.96 7.55 1.14
CA ARG A 8 -9.25 8.18 -0.16
C ARG A 8 -8.00 8.73 -0.84
N ASN A 9 -7.16 9.43 -0.09
CA ASN A 9 -5.90 9.97 -0.60
C ASN A 9 -5.01 8.85 -1.14
N TYR A 10 -4.89 7.74 -0.42
CA TYR A 10 -4.19 6.55 -0.90
C TYR A 10 -4.82 6.05 -2.21
N GLY A 11 -6.15 5.92 -2.25
CA GLY A 11 -6.88 5.51 -3.44
C GLY A 11 -6.71 6.41 -4.66
N TYR A 12 -6.48 7.72 -4.48
CA TYR A 12 -6.20 8.65 -5.57
C TYR A 12 -4.77 8.54 -6.12
N SER A 13 -3.85 7.92 -5.38
CA SER A 13 -2.43 7.87 -5.75
C SER A 13 -1.99 6.52 -6.34
N VAL A 14 -2.70 5.41 -6.03
CA VAL A 14 -2.26 4.05 -6.42
C VAL A 14 -2.22 3.78 -7.93
N ASP A 15 -2.85 4.62 -8.74
CA ASP A 15 -2.86 4.56 -10.20
C ASP A 15 -2.55 5.91 -10.88
N ASP A 16 -2.13 6.91 -10.10
CA ASP A 16 -1.73 8.23 -10.61
C ASP A 16 -0.21 8.31 -10.80
N PHE A 17 0.23 8.04 -12.03
CA PHE A 17 1.64 8.09 -12.42
C PHE A 17 2.11 9.48 -12.85
N GLU A 18 1.25 10.49 -12.82
CA GLU A 18 1.64 11.90 -13.03
C GLU A 18 2.18 12.53 -11.73
N LEU A 19 1.96 11.88 -10.58
CA LEU A 19 2.58 12.24 -9.31
C LEU A 19 4.10 12.15 -9.39
N SER A 20 4.77 13.08 -8.70
CA SER A 20 6.22 13.01 -8.57
C SER A 20 6.63 11.75 -7.79
N PRO A 21 7.83 11.20 -8.04
CA PRO A 21 8.31 10.04 -7.29
C PRO A 21 8.32 10.25 -5.77
N PHE A 22 8.52 11.48 -5.29
CA PHE A 22 8.44 11.81 -3.86
C PHE A 22 7.02 11.71 -3.32
N GLU A 23 6.02 12.16 -4.07
CA GLU A 23 4.61 12.02 -3.69
C GLU A 23 4.18 10.54 -3.67
N LEU A 24 4.75 9.71 -4.55
CA LEU A 24 4.55 8.26 -4.50
C LEU A 24 5.18 7.61 -3.26
N VAL A 25 6.32 8.11 -2.76
CA VAL A 25 6.87 7.69 -1.47
C VAL A 25 5.93 8.09 -0.33
N ASP A 26 5.39 9.31 -0.36
CA ASP A 26 4.40 9.77 0.64
C ASP A 26 3.13 8.90 0.64
N MET A 27 2.73 8.37 -0.51
CA MET A 27 1.64 7.39 -0.63
C MET A 27 1.98 6.07 0.08
N LEU A 28 3.23 5.57 -0.02
CA LEU A 28 3.66 4.36 0.71
C LEU A 28 3.69 4.60 2.23
N ASP A 29 4.13 5.77 2.67
CA ASP A 29 4.06 6.17 4.08
C ASP A 29 2.61 6.28 4.56
N LEU A 30 1.71 6.83 3.74
CA LEU A 30 0.28 6.88 4.01
C LEU A 30 -0.30 5.47 4.20
N ARG A 31 0.11 4.52 3.36
CA ARG A 31 -0.32 3.12 3.48
C ARG A 31 0.16 2.46 4.77
N SER A 32 1.36 2.84 5.26
CA SER A 32 1.90 2.39 6.55
C SER A 32 1.11 2.95 7.73
N ARG A 33 0.76 4.24 7.71
CA ARG A 33 -0.12 4.84 8.73
C ARG A 33 -1.49 4.15 8.78
N LEU A 34 -2.06 3.81 7.62
CA LEU A 34 -3.31 3.05 7.53
C LEU A 34 -3.16 1.62 8.06
N HIS A 35 -2.00 0.98 7.86
CA HIS A 35 -1.70 -0.33 8.42
C HIS A 35 -1.72 -0.32 9.96
N GLU A 36 -1.03 0.64 10.56
CA GLU A 36 -0.95 0.83 12.01
C GLU A 36 -2.32 1.11 12.64
N ASN A 37 -3.18 1.84 11.92
CA ASN A 37 -4.49 2.27 12.39
C ASN A 37 -5.63 1.41 11.83
N TYR A 38 -5.34 0.25 11.21
CA TYR A 38 -6.33 -0.57 10.52
C TYR A 38 -7.54 -0.93 11.41
N ASN A 39 -7.29 -1.25 12.69
CA ASN A 39 -8.35 -1.62 13.63
C ASN A 39 -9.33 -0.48 13.94
N LYS A 40 -8.96 0.77 13.62
CA LYS A 40 -9.80 1.96 13.80
C LYS A 40 -10.60 2.33 12.55
N LEU A 41 -10.33 1.67 11.41
CA LEU A 41 -11.12 1.84 10.19
C LEU A 41 -12.46 1.13 10.33
N ASP A 42 -13.52 1.77 9.83
CA ASP A 42 -14.81 1.13 9.66
C ASP A 42 -14.78 0.09 8.52
N GLU A 43 -15.82 -0.73 8.43
CA GLU A 43 -15.89 -1.81 7.44
C GLU A 43 -15.81 -1.29 6.00
N PHE A 44 -16.42 -0.14 5.72
CA PHE A 44 -16.42 0.46 4.40
C PHE A 44 -15.00 0.89 3.99
N SER A 45 -14.31 1.64 4.84
CA SER A 45 -12.93 2.10 4.62
C SER A 45 -11.95 0.93 4.55
N ARG A 46 -12.13 -0.14 5.32
CA ARG A 46 -11.34 -1.39 5.18
C ARG A 46 -11.54 -2.01 3.79
N GLN A 47 -12.78 -2.08 3.33
CA GLN A 47 -13.09 -2.64 2.01
C GLN A 47 -12.54 -1.78 0.86
N GLN A 48 -12.56 -0.45 1.00
CA GLN A 48 -11.90 0.46 0.06
C GLN A 48 -10.38 0.28 0.04
N LEU A 49 -9.74 0.27 1.20
CA LEU A 49 -8.30 0.04 1.34
C LEU A 49 -7.88 -1.28 0.68
N LYS A 50 -8.66 -2.35 0.88
CA LYS A 50 -8.47 -3.65 0.24
C LYS A 50 -8.55 -3.58 -1.30
N ASN A 51 -9.44 -2.75 -1.83
CA ASN A 51 -9.56 -2.57 -3.28
C ASN A 51 -8.38 -1.77 -3.84
N TYR A 52 -7.96 -0.70 -3.16
CA TYR A 52 -6.80 0.10 -3.57
C TYR A 52 -5.50 -0.70 -3.51
N ASP A 53 -5.32 -1.57 -2.52
CA ASP A 53 -4.19 -2.49 -2.48
C ASP A 53 -4.14 -3.43 -3.69
N LYS A 54 -5.29 -3.89 -4.20
CA LYS A 54 -5.32 -4.69 -5.43
C LYS A 54 -4.91 -3.87 -6.64
N ILE A 55 -5.31 -2.60 -6.71
CA ILE A 55 -4.90 -1.69 -7.80
C ILE A 55 -3.39 -1.50 -7.76
N LEU A 56 -2.82 -1.22 -6.58
CA LEU A 56 -1.37 -1.12 -6.40
C LEU A 56 -0.64 -2.40 -6.84
N LEU A 57 -1.18 -3.58 -6.52
CA LEU A 57 -0.61 -4.85 -6.99
C LEU A 57 -0.67 -5.02 -8.51
N LEU A 58 -1.78 -4.65 -9.14
CA LEU A 58 -1.91 -4.68 -10.61
C LEU A 58 -0.92 -3.74 -11.28
N ASN A 59 -0.62 -2.62 -10.62
CA ASN A 59 0.28 -1.56 -11.07
C ASN A 59 1.72 -1.70 -10.53
N ALA A 60 2.07 -2.82 -9.90
CA ALA A 60 3.30 -2.92 -9.11
C ALA A 60 4.57 -2.66 -9.93
N LYS A 61 4.59 -3.04 -11.22
CA LYS A 61 5.75 -2.85 -12.11
C LYS A 61 5.94 -1.38 -12.45
N GLU A 62 4.87 -0.70 -12.82
CA GLU A 62 4.84 0.71 -13.16
C GLU A 62 5.18 1.56 -11.92
N MET A 63 4.61 1.22 -10.77
CA MET A 63 4.86 1.90 -9.50
C MET A 63 6.31 1.71 -9.03
N TYR A 64 6.84 0.48 -9.11
CA TYR A 64 8.25 0.20 -8.86
C TYR A 64 9.14 1.10 -9.73
N LYS A 65 8.92 1.13 -11.05
CA LYS A 65 9.70 1.95 -11.98
C LYS A 65 9.64 3.44 -11.65
N ALA A 66 8.48 3.96 -11.29
CA ALA A 66 8.32 5.37 -10.92
C ALA A 66 9.11 5.73 -9.66
N LEU A 67 9.09 4.84 -8.66
CA LEU A 67 9.77 5.01 -7.37
C LEU A 67 11.28 4.76 -7.43
N SER A 68 11.77 3.88 -8.32
CA SER A 68 13.18 3.47 -8.39
C SER A 68 14.18 4.62 -8.56
N SER A 69 13.72 5.81 -8.97
CA SER A 69 14.56 6.99 -9.12
C SER A 69 14.89 7.71 -7.80
N VAL A 70 14.08 7.52 -6.75
CA VAL A 70 14.18 8.26 -5.48
C VAL A 70 14.13 7.37 -4.23
N TYR A 71 13.66 6.13 -4.36
CA TYR A 71 13.50 5.20 -3.24
C TYR A 71 14.42 3.98 -3.41
N ASP A 72 15.15 3.65 -2.34
CA ASP A 72 15.97 2.43 -2.26
C ASP A 72 15.12 1.27 -1.70
N PHE A 73 14.94 0.25 -2.52
CA PHE A 73 14.18 -0.95 -2.16
C PHE A 73 15.00 -1.94 -1.32
N ASP A 74 16.30 -1.71 -1.13
CA ASP A 74 17.08 -2.39 -0.09
C ASP A 74 16.79 -1.76 1.28
N ASN A 75 15.67 -2.16 1.87
CA ASN A 75 15.19 -1.63 3.15
C ASN A 75 14.90 -2.74 4.16
N ASP A 76 14.79 -2.36 5.43
CA ASP A 76 14.52 -3.23 6.58
C ASP A 76 13.04 -3.27 6.98
N LYS A 77 12.13 -2.74 6.14
CA LYS A 77 10.70 -2.72 6.45
C LYS A 77 10.15 -4.15 6.54
N PRO A 78 9.24 -4.42 7.48
CA PRO A 78 8.69 -5.76 7.65
C PRO A 78 7.82 -6.16 6.44
N PHE A 79 7.74 -7.47 6.16
CA PHE A 79 7.02 -7.97 4.98
C PHE A 79 5.49 -7.84 5.07
N ASP A 80 4.93 -7.59 6.25
CA ASP A 80 3.52 -7.23 6.40
C ASP A 80 3.21 -5.80 5.93
N GLU A 81 4.25 -4.99 5.72
CA GLU A 81 4.26 -3.76 4.93
C GLU A 81 4.79 -3.98 3.51
N TRP A 82 4.21 -4.96 2.80
CA TRP A 82 4.65 -5.40 1.47
C TRP A 82 4.77 -4.29 0.42
N TRP A 83 4.08 -3.16 0.57
CA TRP A 83 4.15 -2.03 -0.37
C TRP A 83 5.53 -1.33 -0.35
N TRP A 84 6.36 -1.53 0.67
CA TRP A 84 7.78 -1.13 0.64
C TRP A 84 8.68 -2.08 -0.14
N HIS A 85 8.13 -3.21 -0.60
CA HIS A 85 8.82 -4.28 -1.32
C HIS A 85 8.28 -4.44 -2.74
N LEU A 86 7.87 -3.33 -3.38
CA LEU A 86 7.32 -3.35 -4.74
C LEU A 86 8.32 -3.87 -5.78
N ASP A 87 9.62 -3.77 -5.54
CA ASP A 87 10.66 -4.44 -6.33
C ASP A 87 10.45 -5.97 -6.37
N LYS A 88 10.19 -6.59 -5.21
CA LYS A 88 9.96 -8.03 -5.08
C LYS A 88 8.60 -8.41 -5.64
N VAL A 89 7.59 -7.57 -5.46
CA VAL A 89 6.25 -7.78 -6.05
C VAL A 89 6.29 -7.70 -7.58
N ALA A 90 6.93 -6.67 -8.14
CA ALA A 90 7.07 -6.47 -9.58
C ALA A 90 7.81 -7.63 -10.28
N GLN A 91 8.75 -8.25 -9.57
CA GLN A 91 9.51 -9.42 -10.04
C GLN A 91 8.78 -10.76 -9.77
N GLY A 92 7.66 -10.75 -9.06
CA GLY A 92 6.92 -11.97 -8.68
C GLY A 92 7.60 -12.79 -7.57
N LEU A 93 8.59 -12.21 -6.87
CA LEU A 93 9.29 -12.83 -5.74
C LEU A 93 8.50 -12.71 -4.44
N LEU A 94 7.61 -11.73 -4.35
CA LEU A 94 6.66 -11.55 -3.25
C LEU A 94 5.24 -11.46 -3.84
N ASN A 95 4.32 -12.28 -3.32
CA ASN A 95 2.92 -12.24 -3.74
C ASN A 95 2.02 -12.06 -2.51
N PRO A 96 1.65 -10.81 -2.16
CA PRO A 96 0.82 -10.52 -0.99
C PRO A 96 -0.60 -11.10 -1.16
N ASP A 97 -0.99 -12.03 -0.29
CA ASP A 97 -2.39 -12.49 -0.24
C ASP A 97 -3.25 -11.45 0.49
N ILE A 98 -3.72 -10.47 -0.28
CA ILE A 98 -4.61 -9.40 0.18
C ILE A 98 -5.82 -9.95 0.95
N SER A 99 -6.38 -11.09 0.55
CA SER A 99 -7.56 -11.64 1.21
C SER A 99 -7.23 -12.24 2.58
N ALA A 100 -6.11 -12.95 2.70
CA ALA A 100 -5.67 -13.50 3.98
C ALA A 100 -5.16 -12.43 4.95
N MET A 101 -4.48 -11.40 4.44
CA MET A 101 -3.97 -10.28 5.26
C MET A 101 -5.09 -9.57 6.02
N TYR A 102 -6.19 -9.26 5.33
CA TYR A 102 -7.31 -8.57 5.95
C TYR A 102 -8.15 -9.48 6.85
N LYS A 103 -8.33 -10.76 6.50
CA LYS A 103 -8.96 -11.74 7.40
C LYS A 103 -8.24 -11.80 8.75
N LYS A 104 -6.90 -11.93 8.77
CA LYS A 104 -6.15 -11.99 10.04
C LYS A 104 -6.35 -10.76 10.91
N LYS A 105 -6.42 -9.57 10.32
CA LYS A 105 -6.63 -8.32 11.08
C LYS A 105 -8.05 -8.18 11.63
N ASP A 106 -9.04 -8.78 10.98
CA ASP A 106 -10.41 -8.77 11.47
C ASP A 106 -10.63 -9.74 12.67
N TYR A 107 -9.73 -10.72 12.88
CA TYR A 107 -9.78 -11.68 14.00
C TYR A 107 -9.00 -11.25 15.25
N VAL A 108 -8.16 -10.21 15.17
CA VAL A 108 -7.50 -9.65 16.37
C VAL A 108 -8.46 -8.63 16.99
N MET A 109 -9.47 -9.15 17.69
CA MET A 109 -10.31 -8.40 18.64
C MET A 109 -9.92 -8.76 20.07
#